data_AF-A0A7Y4IMK7-F1
#
_entry.id   AF-A0A7Y4IMK7-F1
#
_cell.length_a   1.000
_cell.length_b   1.000
_cell.length_c   1.000
_cell.angle_alpha   90.00
_cell.angle_beta   90.00
_cell.angle_gamma   90.00
#
_symmetry.space_group_name_H-M   'P 1'
#
loop_
_entity.id
_entity.type
_entity.pdbx_description
1 polymer ?
#
loop_
_entity_poly.entity_id
_entity_poly.type
_entity_poly.pdbx_seq_one_letter_code
_entity_poly.pdbx_strand_id
1 'polypeptide(L)'
;MELLCFLGSSAVVCGVSVYLLGKWLNRRRAAAASAPVLPTAPQGKLTSLPRGAVVEVVGESNYQDALEALAEERTRLSQRIATTAHLVRERTNRFDANAVAVLIEGRLVGYLSRADAVSFRPLIETMEDQGEVAACAATIVGGWSRGERGSGKFGVKLDVVHPDKAPAEATIISHAVTGLWEAKGPAGRRKVVQRALESLRTEEAKTQLLNEASSVEVVSALEQAAGLKTPAAKRRRIQSALDALRADEVPDELQRQQVEWLEAALRDLDAPREAEPGA
;
A
#
# COMPACT_ATOMS: atom_id res chain seq x y z
N MET A 1 18.54 97.08 21.15
CA MET A 1 17.40 96.81 20.27
C MET A 1 17.56 95.37 19.84
N GLU A 2 16.99 94.43 20.60
CA GLU A 2 15.65 93.86 20.35
C GLU A 2 15.65 93.05 19.04
N LEU A 3 15.28 91.77 18.97
CA LEU A 3 14.42 90.98 19.84
C LEU A 3 14.71 89.48 19.61
N LEU A 4 14.53 88.70 20.68
CA LEU A 4 14.56 87.25 20.76
C LEU A 4 13.30 86.57 20.15
N CYS A 5 13.43 85.25 19.97
CA CYS A 5 12.38 84.21 19.87
C CYS A 5 11.75 83.92 18.50
N PHE A 6 11.96 82.71 17.97
CA PHE A 6 11.09 81.55 18.24
C PHE A 6 11.70 80.24 17.75
N LEU A 7 11.78 79.25 18.65
CA LEU A 7 12.03 77.83 18.39
C LEU A 7 10.76 77.14 17.89
N GLY A 8 10.92 76.14 17.01
CA GLY A 8 9.95 75.08 16.72
C GLY A 8 10.55 74.07 15.73
N SER A 9 11.00 72.89 16.19
CA SER A 9 10.23 71.63 16.24
C SER A 9 9.89 71.07 14.85
N SER A 10 10.13 69.83 14.44
CA SER A 10 10.72 68.64 15.06
C SER A 10 11.05 67.68 13.91
N ALA A 11 12.27 67.13 13.89
CA ALA A 11 12.60 66.01 13.03
C ALA A 11 11.94 64.74 13.59
N VAL A 12 10.76 64.38 13.06
CA VAL A 12 10.11 63.10 13.38
C VAL A 12 10.76 62.00 12.56
N VAL A 13 11.81 61.42 13.16
CA VAL A 13 12.18 60.00 13.19
C VAL A 13 11.51 59.12 12.12
N CYS A 14 12.22 58.89 11.03
CA CYS A 14 11.99 57.81 10.07
C CYS A 14 12.45 56.46 10.69
N GLY A 15 11.87 56.06 11.83
CA GLY A 15 12.32 54.92 12.64
C GLY A 15 11.54 53.62 12.44
N VAL A 16 10.38 53.67 11.76
CA VAL A 16 9.49 52.50 11.60
C VAL A 16 9.93 51.63 10.40
N SER A 17 10.64 52.21 9.43
CA SER A 17 11.00 51.51 8.18
C SER A 17 12.10 50.47 8.39
N VAL A 18 13.12 50.74 9.21
CA VAL A 18 14.23 49.81 9.44
C VAL A 18 13.83 48.63 10.35
N TYR A 19 12.94 48.85 11.31
CA TYR A 19 12.50 47.80 12.24
C TYR A 19 11.56 46.78 11.56
N LEU A 20 10.67 47.25 10.67
CA LEU A 20 9.80 46.38 9.88
C LEU A 20 10.57 45.68 8.75
N LEU A 21 11.53 46.35 8.11
CA LEU A 21 12.42 45.74 7.12
C LEU A 21 13.35 44.71 7.79
N GLY A 22 13.82 44.98 9.01
CA GLY A 22 14.59 44.05 9.82
C GLY A 22 13.79 42.80 10.20
N LYS A 23 12.54 42.94 10.66
CA LYS A 23 11.64 41.78 10.92
C LYS A 23 11.23 41.02 9.65
N TRP A 24 11.23 41.68 8.48
CA TRP A 24 10.92 41.05 7.19
C TRP A 24 12.14 40.30 6.62
N LEU A 25 13.35 40.89 6.67
CA LEU A 25 14.59 40.22 6.31
C LEU A 25 14.93 39.07 7.27
N ASN A 26 14.68 39.22 8.57
CA ASN A 26 14.95 38.16 9.55
C ASN A 26 13.97 36.98 9.40
N ARG A 27 12.72 37.23 8.97
CA ARG A 27 11.78 36.17 8.57
C ARG A 27 12.23 35.45 7.29
N ARG A 28 12.80 36.15 6.31
CA ARG A 28 13.37 35.52 5.10
C ARG A 28 14.64 34.72 5.37
N ARG A 29 15.50 35.17 6.29
CA ARG A 29 16.67 34.40 6.75
C ARG A 29 16.29 33.17 7.57
N ALA A 30 15.28 33.27 8.46
CA ALA A 30 14.76 32.11 9.19
C ALA A 30 14.04 31.10 8.27
N ALA A 31 13.34 31.57 7.22
CA ALA A 31 12.74 30.71 6.21
C ALA A 31 13.80 30.04 5.30
N ALA A 32 14.93 30.71 5.03
CA ALA A 32 16.04 30.16 4.25
C ALA A 32 16.97 29.23 5.06
N ALA A 33 17.03 29.38 6.39
CA ALA A 33 17.95 28.63 7.26
C ALA A 33 17.46 27.23 7.67
N SER A 34 16.25 26.83 7.28
CA SER A 34 15.81 25.44 7.37
C SER A 34 14.81 25.13 6.27
N ALA A 35 15.27 25.14 5.01
CA ALA A 35 14.58 24.35 4.01
C ALA A 35 14.61 22.89 4.53
N PRO A 36 13.47 22.24 4.80
CA PRO A 36 13.49 20.83 5.15
C PRO A 36 14.21 20.11 4.01
N VAL A 37 15.24 19.33 4.34
CA VAL A 37 15.84 18.41 3.37
C VAL A 37 14.69 17.51 2.95
N LEU A 38 14.20 17.71 1.72
CA LEU A 38 13.13 16.87 1.21
C LEU A 38 13.64 15.44 1.27
N PRO A 39 12.85 14.48 1.80
CA PRO A 39 13.23 13.09 1.75
C PRO A 39 13.60 12.76 0.30
N THR A 40 14.84 12.29 0.11
CA THR A 40 15.33 11.87 -1.20
C THR A 40 14.37 10.85 -1.78
N ALA A 41 14.15 10.87 -3.10
CA ALA A 41 13.32 9.87 -3.76
C ALA A 41 13.76 8.47 -3.30
N PRO A 42 12.83 7.65 -2.80
CA PRO A 42 13.20 6.39 -2.17
C PRO A 42 13.86 5.49 -3.22
N GLN A 43 15.02 4.92 -2.88
CA GLN A 43 15.77 4.01 -3.74
C GLN A 43 15.44 2.58 -3.32
N GLY A 44 14.83 1.80 -4.21
CA GLY A 44 14.44 0.42 -3.93
C GLY A 44 13.31 -0.07 -4.82
N LYS A 45 12.95 -1.35 -4.68
CA LYS A 45 11.81 -1.94 -5.36
C LYS A 45 10.52 -1.38 -4.77
N LEU A 46 9.65 -0.81 -5.61
CA LEU A 46 8.37 -0.29 -5.15
C LEU A 46 7.42 -1.44 -4.81
N THR A 47 6.97 -1.51 -3.56
CA THR A 47 6.04 -2.54 -3.09
C THR A 47 4.75 -1.87 -2.62
N SER A 48 3.65 -2.19 -3.30
CA SER A 48 2.33 -1.68 -2.94
C SER A 48 1.80 -2.39 -1.71
N LEU A 49 1.52 -1.63 -0.66
CA LEU A 49 0.79 -2.05 0.51
C LEU A 49 -0.68 -2.37 0.14
N PRO A 50 -1.31 -3.31 0.87
CA PRO A 50 -2.71 -3.65 0.66
C PRO A 50 -3.63 -2.47 0.97
N ARG A 51 -4.73 -2.39 0.20
CA ARG A 51 -5.84 -1.46 0.43
C ARG A 51 -6.74 -1.98 1.54
N GLY A 52 -7.37 -1.08 2.31
CA GLY A 52 -8.34 -1.57 3.31
C GLY A 52 -8.86 -0.56 4.32
N ALA A 53 -8.19 0.56 4.54
CA ALA A 53 -8.71 1.64 5.36
C ALA A 53 -8.29 3.00 4.82
N VAL A 54 -9.12 4.01 5.07
CA VAL A 54 -8.74 5.40 4.81
C VAL A 54 -7.88 5.90 5.97
N VAL A 55 -6.63 6.27 5.66
CA VAL A 55 -5.72 6.95 6.57
C VAL A 55 -5.58 8.41 6.10
N GLU A 56 -5.77 9.34 7.03
CA GLU A 56 -5.71 10.78 6.76
C GLU A 56 -4.27 11.28 6.81
N VAL A 57 -3.89 12.15 5.87
CA VAL A 57 -2.59 12.81 5.87
C VAL A 57 -2.69 14.14 6.61
N VAL A 58 -1.67 14.46 7.41
CA VAL A 58 -1.60 15.70 8.18
C VAL A 58 -0.52 16.63 7.63
N GLY A 59 -0.66 17.93 7.91
CA GLY A 59 0.32 18.94 7.47
C GLY A 59 0.21 19.36 6.01
N GLU A 60 -0.80 18.86 5.29
CA GLU A 60 -1.10 19.15 3.87
C GLU A 60 -1.24 20.64 3.58
N SER A 61 -1.67 21.43 4.58
CA SER A 61 -1.78 22.88 4.47
C SER A 61 -0.44 23.57 4.18
N ASN A 62 0.68 22.93 4.53
CA ASN A 62 2.03 23.44 4.28
C ASN A 62 2.55 23.08 2.89
N TYR A 63 1.85 22.21 2.15
CA TYR A 63 2.27 21.64 0.87
C TYR A 63 1.22 21.84 -0.23
N GLN A 64 0.39 22.88 -0.12
CA GLN A 64 -0.66 23.18 -1.10
C GLN A 64 -0.08 23.44 -2.50
N ASP A 65 1.07 24.11 -2.59
CA ASP A 65 1.75 24.35 -3.88
C ASP A 65 2.13 23.04 -4.59
N ALA A 66 2.56 22.03 -3.83
CA ALA A 66 2.88 20.71 -4.37
C ALA A 66 1.63 19.95 -4.81
N LEU A 67 0.56 20.02 -4.03
CA LEU A 67 -0.73 19.41 -4.36
C LEU A 67 -1.42 20.08 -5.55
N GLU A 68 -1.29 21.39 -5.69
CA GLU A 68 -1.76 22.16 -6.85
C GLU A 68 -1.02 21.73 -8.11
N ALA A 69 0.30 21.58 -8.05
CA ALA A 69 1.08 21.10 -9.19
C ALA A 69 0.69 19.67 -9.62
N LEU A 70 0.38 18.79 -8.66
CA LEU A 70 -0.06 17.41 -8.91
C LEU A 70 -1.49 17.33 -9.44
N ALA A 71 -2.34 18.30 -9.11
CA ALA A 71 -3.73 18.35 -9.57
C ALA A 71 -3.88 19.05 -10.94
N GLU A 72 -2.78 19.55 -11.52
CA GLU A 72 -2.66 20.34 -12.75
C GLU A 72 -3.42 21.69 -12.73
N GLU A 73 -4.70 21.72 -12.34
CA GLU A 73 -5.50 22.95 -12.21
C GLU A 73 -6.59 22.84 -11.14
N ARG A 74 -6.93 23.95 -10.46
CA ARG A 74 -8.13 24.03 -9.60
C ARG A 74 -9.40 24.11 -10.44
N THR A 75 -10.32 23.16 -10.27
CA THR A 75 -11.64 23.24 -10.90
C THR A 75 -12.67 23.92 -9.99
N ARG A 76 -13.83 24.29 -10.54
CA ARG A 76 -14.95 24.86 -9.76
C ARG A 76 -15.58 23.88 -8.77
N LEU A 77 -15.32 22.59 -8.95
CA LEU A 77 -15.83 21.50 -8.12
C LEU A 77 -14.67 20.84 -7.34
N SER A 78 -15.01 20.06 -6.32
CA SER A 78 -14.01 19.25 -5.63
C SER A 78 -13.52 18.15 -6.55
N GLN A 79 -12.20 17.99 -6.65
CA GLN A 79 -11.58 16.94 -7.45
C GLN A 79 -11.34 15.68 -6.62
N ARG A 80 -11.25 14.55 -7.30
CA ARG A 80 -10.83 13.25 -6.75
C ARG A 80 -9.88 12.61 -7.75
N ILE A 81 -8.58 12.71 -7.48
CA ILE A 81 -7.54 12.22 -8.39
C ILE A 81 -6.89 11.01 -7.72
N ALA A 82 -7.03 9.84 -8.34
CA ALA A 82 -6.38 8.62 -7.87
C ALA A 82 -4.89 8.65 -8.25
N THR A 83 -4.03 8.39 -7.29
CA THR A 83 -2.57 8.40 -7.45
C THR A 83 -1.92 7.38 -6.52
N THR A 84 -0.59 7.28 -6.56
CA THR A 84 0.22 6.41 -5.71
C THR A 84 1.07 7.28 -4.79
N ALA A 85 0.98 7.04 -3.49
CA ALA A 85 1.80 7.70 -2.49
C ALA A 85 2.92 6.77 -2.03
N HIS A 86 4.09 7.34 -1.78
CA HIS A 86 5.23 6.66 -1.17
C HIS A 86 5.34 7.09 0.29
N LEU A 87 5.53 6.12 1.19
CA LEU A 87 5.74 6.35 2.61
C LEU A 87 7.23 6.25 2.92
N VAL A 88 7.83 7.34 3.36
CA VAL A 88 9.29 7.42 3.60
C VAL A 88 9.56 7.94 5.01
N ARG A 89 10.46 7.28 5.73
CA ARG A 89 10.84 7.72 7.07
C ARG A 89 11.71 8.97 7.03
N GLU A 90 11.40 9.95 7.88
CA GLU A 90 12.23 11.14 8.08
C GLU A 90 12.85 11.13 9.48
N ARG A 91 13.93 10.35 9.65
CA ARG A 91 14.61 10.17 10.96
C ARG A 91 15.20 11.47 11.53
N THR A 92 15.48 12.45 10.67
CA THR A 92 16.08 13.75 11.02
C THR A 92 15.06 14.85 11.27
N ASN A 93 13.76 14.53 11.30
CA ASN A 93 12.74 15.54 11.48
C ASN A 93 12.82 16.17 12.89
N ARG A 94 12.89 17.51 12.93
CA ARG A 94 13.08 18.28 14.18
C ARG A 94 11.90 18.19 15.16
N PHE A 95 10.71 17.79 14.69
CA PHE A 95 9.49 17.77 15.48
C PHE A 95 9.10 16.38 15.96
N ASP A 96 9.49 15.35 15.22
CA ASP A 96 9.16 13.96 15.51
C ASP A 96 10.17 13.01 14.84
N ALA A 97 10.98 12.31 15.64
CA ALA A 97 11.96 11.34 15.13
C ALA A 97 11.30 10.10 14.47
N ASN A 98 9.99 9.91 14.68
CA ASN A 98 9.20 8.86 14.05
C ASN A 98 8.43 9.35 12.82
N ALA A 99 8.66 10.58 12.34
CA ALA A 99 7.91 11.14 11.23
C ALA A 99 7.99 10.24 9.98
N VAL A 100 6.83 9.98 9.37
CA VAL A 100 6.69 9.32 8.07
C VAL A 100 6.13 10.34 7.09
N ALA A 101 6.97 10.71 6.13
CA ALA A 101 6.63 11.59 5.03
C ALA A 101 5.80 10.85 3.98
N VAL A 102 4.82 11.55 3.43
CA VAL A 102 3.99 11.09 2.32
C VAL A 102 4.44 11.83 1.07
N LEU A 103 4.95 11.11 0.08
CA LEU A 103 5.38 11.67 -1.20
C LEU A 103 4.46 11.19 -2.33
N ILE A 104 4.14 12.07 -3.27
CA ILE A 104 3.44 11.73 -4.51
C ILE A 104 4.28 12.28 -5.67
N GLU A 105 4.64 11.44 -6.64
CA GLU A 105 5.55 11.78 -7.73
C GLU A 105 6.86 12.47 -7.26
N GLY A 106 7.40 12.00 -6.13
CA GLY A 106 8.61 12.57 -5.52
C GLY A 106 8.43 13.92 -4.80
N ARG A 107 7.20 14.45 -4.74
CA ARG A 107 6.87 15.69 -4.01
C ARG A 107 6.34 15.37 -2.63
N LEU A 108 6.87 16.02 -1.60
CA LEU A 108 6.33 15.94 -0.26
C LEU A 108 4.95 16.63 -0.20
N VAL A 109 3.92 15.86 0.14
CA VAL A 109 2.53 16.36 0.22
C VAL A 109 2.00 16.45 1.64
N GLY A 110 2.66 15.79 2.59
CA GLY A 110 2.30 15.81 4.00
C GLY A 110 2.99 14.70 4.78
N TYR A 111 2.44 14.39 5.95
CA TYR A 111 2.95 13.35 6.85
C TYR A 111 1.81 12.48 7.36
N LEU A 112 2.14 11.27 7.81
CA LEU A 112 1.23 10.51 8.66
C LEU A 112 1.04 11.22 10.01
N SER A 113 -0.10 11.02 10.66
CA SER A 113 -0.30 11.49 12.03
C SER A 113 0.72 10.84 12.95
N ARG A 114 1.05 11.44 14.10
CA ARG A 114 2.05 10.86 15.03
C ARG A 114 1.68 9.45 15.48
N ALA A 115 0.39 9.20 15.68
CA ALA A 115 -0.10 7.88 16.07
C ALA A 115 0.10 6.88 14.93
N ASP A 116 -0.35 7.21 13.72
CA ASP A 116 -0.20 6.33 12.55
C ASP A 116 1.28 6.12 12.22
N ALA A 117 2.11 7.16 12.32
CA ALA A 117 3.55 7.08 12.05
C ALA A 117 4.24 6.06 12.97
N VAL A 118 3.87 6.00 14.26
CA VAL A 118 4.38 4.98 15.19
C VAL A 118 3.95 3.57 14.77
N SER A 119 2.69 3.38 14.34
CA SER A 119 2.18 2.07 13.92
C SER A 119 2.75 1.60 12.58
N PHE A 120 2.96 2.51 11.62
CA PHE A 120 3.52 2.19 10.30
C PHE A 120 5.04 2.02 10.29
N ARG A 121 5.75 2.60 11.27
CA ARG A 121 7.21 2.60 11.30
C ARG A 121 7.84 1.20 11.24
N PRO A 122 7.43 0.19 12.05
CA PRO A 122 8.07 -1.13 12.03
C PRO A 122 7.91 -1.82 10.67
N LEU A 123 6.75 -1.65 10.03
CA LEU A 123 6.47 -2.17 8.70
C LEU A 123 7.41 -1.53 7.65
N ILE A 124 7.49 -0.20 7.64
CA ILE A 124 8.35 0.51 6.69
C ILE A 124 9.83 0.19 6.92
N GLU A 125 10.27 0.08 8.18
CA GLU A 125 11.65 -0.31 8.53
C GLU A 125 12.00 -1.71 8.01
N THR A 126 11.09 -2.68 8.16
CA THR A 126 11.28 -4.03 7.63
C THR A 126 11.40 -4.03 6.10
N MET A 127 10.59 -3.22 5.41
CA MET A 127 10.66 -3.08 3.96
C MET A 127 11.95 -2.39 3.51
N GLU A 128 12.38 -1.34 4.21
CA GLU A 128 13.66 -0.65 3.97
C GLU A 128 14.83 -1.63 4.08
N ASP A 129 14.85 -2.49 5.12
CA ASP A 129 15.89 -3.51 5.33
C ASP A 129 15.92 -4.56 4.20
N GLN A 130 14.81 -4.77 3.51
CA GLN A 130 14.68 -5.64 2.34
C GLN A 130 14.99 -4.92 1.00
N GLY A 131 15.33 -3.62 1.04
CA GLY A 131 15.56 -2.81 -0.16
C GLY A 131 14.27 -2.46 -0.90
N GLU A 132 13.13 -2.49 -0.21
CA GLU A 132 11.81 -2.16 -0.75
C GLU A 132 11.33 -0.78 -0.26
N VAL A 133 10.41 -0.20 -1.04
CA VAL A 133 9.79 1.09 -0.76
C VAL A 133 8.29 0.90 -0.62
N ALA A 134 7.75 1.27 0.54
CA ALA A 134 6.33 1.22 0.82
C ALA A 134 5.55 2.23 -0.06
N ALA A 135 4.70 1.70 -0.94
CA ALA A 135 3.74 2.48 -1.71
C ALA A 135 2.32 2.15 -1.30
N CYS A 136 1.39 3.09 -1.42
CA CYS A 136 -0.03 2.79 -1.27
C CYS A 136 -0.88 3.60 -2.23
N ALA A 137 -2.12 3.16 -2.43
CA ALA A 137 -3.09 3.95 -3.16
C ALA A 137 -3.41 5.23 -2.39
N ALA A 138 -3.53 6.35 -3.11
CA ALA A 138 -3.89 7.62 -2.55
C ALA A 138 -4.92 8.33 -3.43
N THR A 139 -5.74 9.19 -2.83
CA THR A 139 -6.66 10.05 -3.55
C THR A 139 -6.45 11.49 -3.11
N ILE A 140 -6.07 12.35 -4.04
CA ILE A 140 -6.08 13.80 -3.82
C ILE A 140 -7.53 14.26 -3.90
N VAL A 141 -8.00 14.94 -2.86
CA VAL A 141 -9.38 15.42 -2.70
C VAL A 141 -9.44 16.92 -2.51
N GLY A 142 -10.57 17.54 -2.88
CA GLY A 142 -10.82 18.96 -2.61
C GLY A 142 -10.32 19.87 -3.71
N GLY A 143 -9.65 20.97 -3.36
CA GLY A 143 -9.05 21.87 -4.36
C GLY A 143 -10.02 22.69 -5.21
N TRP A 144 -11.24 22.94 -4.72
CA TRP A 144 -12.23 23.70 -5.47
C TRP A 144 -11.89 25.20 -5.47
N SER A 145 -12.19 25.91 -6.56
CA SER A 145 -12.07 27.37 -6.64
C SER A 145 -13.34 28.00 -7.21
N ARG A 146 -13.96 28.91 -6.46
CA ARG A 146 -15.16 29.65 -6.89
C ARG A 146 -14.88 31.14 -7.07
N GLY A 147 -13.64 31.48 -7.45
CA GLY A 147 -13.20 32.88 -7.63
C GLY A 147 -13.31 33.66 -6.32
N GLU A 148 -13.97 34.82 -6.36
CA GLU A 148 -14.17 35.68 -5.18
C GLU A 148 -14.98 35.03 -4.05
N ARG A 149 -15.72 33.95 -4.32
CA ARG A 149 -16.49 33.20 -3.30
C ARG A 149 -15.63 32.25 -2.48
N GLY A 150 -14.32 32.22 -2.72
CA GLY A 150 -13.34 31.44 -1.98
C GLY A 150 -12.85 30.19 -2.71
N SER A 151 -11.85 29.57 -2.10
CA SER A 151 -11.26 28.31 -2.54
C SER A 151 -11.16 27.30 -1.38
N GLY A 152 -11.26 26.03 -1.72
CA GLY A 152 -10.99 24.91 -0.83
C GLY A 152 -9.54 24.46 -0.94
N LYS A 153 -9.00 23.98 0.17
CA LYS A 153 -7.68 23.33 0.20
C LYS A 153 -7.74 21.94 -0.44
N PHE A 154 -6.60 21.50 -0.96
CA PHE A 154 -6.38 20.11 -1.31
C PHE A 154 -6.06 19.30 -0.05
N GLY A 155 -6.55 18.08 -0.02
CA GLY A 155 -6.15 17.05 0.94
C GLY A 155 -5.85 15.74 0.22
N VAL A 156 -5.38 14.76 0.96
CA VAL A 156 -4.89 13.47 0.51
C VAL A 156 -5.42 12.41 1.46
N LYS A 157 -6.04 11.40 0.87
CA LYS A 157 -6.52 10.22 1.59
C LYS A 157 -5.75 9.01 1.12
N LEU A 158 -5.11 8.30 2.03
CA LEU A 158 -4.42 7.04 1.72
C LEU A 158 -5.42 5.90 1.87
N ASP A 159 -5.40 4.97 0.93
CA ASP A 159 -6.13 3.71 1.01
C ASP A 159 -5.13 2.60 1.27
N VAL A 160 -4.97 2.29 2.55
CA VAL A 160 -3.99 1.34 3.05
C VAL A 160 -4.52 0.63 4.29
N VAL A 161 -4.20 -0.65 4.45
CA VAL A 161 -4.50 -1.38 5.68
C VAL A 161 -3.66 -0.78 6.81
N HIS A 162 -4.33 -0.20 7.81
CA HIS A 162 -3.66 0.28 9.01
C HIS A 162 -3.05 -0.91 9.79
N PRO A 163 -1.76 -0.90 10.17
CA PRO A 163 -1.09 -2.01 10.85
C PRO A 163 -1.85 -2.53 12.07
N ASP A 164 -2.35 -1.63 12.92
CA ASP A 164 -3.11 -2.01 14.13
C ASP A 164 -4.50 -2.60 13.85
N LYS A 165 -5.02 -2.43 12.63
CA LYS A 165 -6.31 -2.97 12.20
C LYS A 165 -6.15 -4.12 11.20
N ALA A 166 -4.92 -4.40 10.80
CA ALA A 166 -4.63 -5.47 9.87
C ALA A 166 -4.94 -6.81 10.57
N PRO A 167 -5.79 -7.66 9.98
CA PRO A 167 -5.96 -9.00 10.52
C PRO A 167 -4.61 -9.72 10.56
N ALA A 168 -4.45 -10.63 11.53
CA ALA A 168 -3.30 -11.52 11.56
C ALA A 168 -3.25 -12.32 10.26
N GLU A 169 -2.04 -12.67 9.79
CA GLU A 169 -1.88 -13.44 8.55
C GLU A 169 -2.64 -14.77 8.62
N ALA A 170 -2.62 -15.42 9.78
CA ALA A 170 -3.41 -16.63 10.05
C ALA A 170 -4.93 -16.43 9.82
N THR A 171 -5.48 -15.26 10.15
CA THR A 171 -6.90 -14.95 9.90
C THR A 171 -7.16 -14.77 8.41
N ILE A 172 -6.27 -14.09 7.68
CA ILE A 172 -6.38 -13.92 6.23
C ILE A 172 -6.34 -15.29 5.54
N ILE A 173 -5.38 -16.14 5.91
CA ILE A 173 -5.24 -17.50 5.39
C ILE A 173 -6.50 -18.32 5.69
N SER A 174 -6.98 -18.32 6.94
CA SER A 174 -8.16 -19.09 7.34
C SER A 174 -9.42 -18.71 6.54
N HIS A 175 -9.67 -17.41 6.35
CA HIS A 175 -10.79 -16.95 5.51
C HIS A 175 -10.60 -17.31 4.03
N ALA A 176 -9.37 -17.21 3.52
CA ALA A 176 -9.06 -17.58 2.14
C ALA A 176 -9.28 -19.08 1.91
N VAL A 177 -8.81 -19.94 2.83
CA VAL A 177 -9.02 -21.39 2.78
C VAL A 177 -10.51 -21.73 2.79
N THR A 178 -11.29 -21.10 3.67
CA THR A 178 -12.76 -21.26 3.66
C THR A 178 -13.35 -20.89 2.30
N GLY A 179 -12.98 -19.71 1.77
CA GLY A 179 -13.46 -19.24 0.47
C GLY A 179 -13.03 -20.12 -0.71
N LEU A 180 -11.87 -20.78 -0.62
CA LEU A 180 -11.37 -21.72 -1.63
C LEU A 180 -12.27 -22.96 -1.74
N TRP A 181 -12.71 -23.50 -0.60
CA TRP A 181 -13.64 -24.64 -0.54
C TRP A 181 -15.04 -24.27 -1.03
N GLU A 182 -15.51 -23.05 -0.76
CA GLU A 182 -16.84 -22.57 -1.18
C GLU A 182 -16.90 -22.13 -2.65
N ALA A 183 -15.76 -21.78 -3.24
CA ALA A 183 -15.71 -21.21 -4.58
C ALA A 183 -16.16 -22.22 -5.67
N LYS A 184 -16.98 -21.71 -6.60
CA LYS A 184 -17.46 -22.48 -7.75
C LYS A 184 -16.38 -22.58 -8.83
N GLY A 185 -15.62 -23.68 -8.78
CA GLY A 185 -14.64 -24.05 -9.80
C GLY A 185 -13.36 -23.20 -9.79
N PRO A 186 -12.43 -23.47 -10.73
CA PRO A 186 -11.05 -22.97 -10.66
C PRO A 186 -10.94 -21.45 -10.77
N ALA A 187 -11.79 -20.81 -11.57
CA ALA A 187 -11.75 -19.35 -11.75
C ALA A 187 -12.17 -18.60 -10.47
N GLY A 188 -13.10 -19.16 -9.69
CA GLY A 188 -13.51 -18.60 -8.40
C GLY A 188 -12.38 -18.71 -7.38
N ARG A 189 -11.76 -19.89 -7.29
CA ARG A 189 -10.61 -20.15 -6.40
C ARG A 189 -9.43 -19.23 -6.69
N ARG A 190 -9.06 -19.07 -7.96
CA ARG A 190 -8.00 -18.11 -8.36
C ARG A 190 -8.26 -16.69 -7.86
N LYS A 191 -9.51 -16.21 -7.91
CA LYS A 191 -9.86 -14.88 -7.39
C LYS A 191 -9.71 -14.79 -5.87
N VAL A 192 -10.01 -15.87 -5.15
CA VAL A 192 -9.83 -15.92 -3.68
C VAL A 192 -8.34 -15.86 -3.34
N VAL A 193 -7.52 -16.70 -3.99
CA VAL A 193 -6.06 -16.72 -3.80
C VAL A 193 -5.45 -15.35 -4.10
N GLN A 194 -5.76 -14.77 -5.25
CA GLN A 194 -5.21 -13.47 -5.66
C GLN A 194 -5.50 -12.38 -4.62
N ARG A 195 -6.75 -12.26 -4.16
CA ARG A 195 -7.13 -11.26 -3.15
C ARG A 195 -6.42 -11.46 -1.81
N ALA A 196 -6.24 -12.71 -1.41
CA ALA A 196 -5.56 -13.03 -0.17
C ALA A 196 -4.05 -12.77 -0.28
N LEU A 197 -3.40 -13.13 -1.39
CA LEU A 197 -1.99 -12.81 -1.66
C LEU A 197 -1.72 -11.30 -1.66
N GLU A 198 -2.65 -10.50 -2.21
CA GLU A 198 -2.57 -9.04 -2.17
C GLU A 198 -2.59 -8.48 -0.73
N SER A 199 -3.15 -9.24 0.22
CA SER A 199 -3.31 -8.83 1.64
C SER A 199 -2.21 -9.39 2.56
N LEU A 200 -1.50 -10.44 2.15
CA LEU A 200 -0.45 -11.09 2.92
C LEU A 200 0.86 -10.31 2.83
N ARG A 201 1.56 -10.18 3.95
CA ARG A 201 2.75 -9.31 4.06
C ARG A 201 4.04 -10.09 3.98
N THR A 202 4.08 -11.28 4.58
CA THR A 202 5.26 -12.14 4.60
C THR A 202 5.27 -13.12 3.43
N GLU A 203 6.46 -13.46 2.94
CA GLU A 203 6.62 -14.51 1.92
C GLU A 203 6.27 -15.88 2.48
N GLU A 204 6.51 -16.10 3.77
CA GLU A 204 6.11 -17.33 4.48
C GLU A 204 4.59 -17.52 4.44
N ALA A 205 3.81 -16.48 4.73
CA ALA A 205 2.35 -16.56 4.69
C ALA A 205 1.81 -16.72 3.27
N LYS A 206 2.41 -16.04 2.28
CA LYS A 206 2.05 -16.23 0.85
C LYS A 206 2.29 -17.66 0.41
N THR A 207 3.46 -18.21 0.74
CA THR A 207 3.83 -19.60 0.45
C THR A 207 2.86 -20.58 1.13
N GLN A 208 2.53 -20.34 2.40
CA GLN A 208 1.55 -21.15 3.11
C GLN A 208 0.17 -21.14 2.42
N LEU A 209 -0.33 -19.97 2.02
CA LEU A 209 -1.60 -19.86 1.31
C LEU A 209 -1.58 -20.61 -0.03
N LEU A 210 -0.49 -20.49 -0.79
CA LEU A 210 -0.35 -21.18 -2.08
C LEU A 210 -0.40 -22.70 -1.89
N ASN A 211 0.30 -23.24 -0.88
CA ASN A 211 0.23 -24.67 -0.55
C ASN A 211 -1.19 -25.14 -0.24
N GLU A 212 -1.94 -24.37 0.55
CA GLU A 212 -3.33 -24.69 0.87
C GLU A 212 -4.22 -24.64 -0.38
N ALA A 213 -4.01 -23.65 -1.25
CA ALA A 213 -4.73 -23.55 -2.52
C ALA A 213 -4.45 -24.74 -3.44
N SER A 214 -3.19 -25.17 -3.55
CA SER A 214 -2.79 -26.36 -4.30
C SER A 214 -3.48 -27.62 -3.74
N SER A 215 -3.54 -27.78 -2.42
CA SER A 215 -4.24 -28.89 -1.76
C SER A 215 -5.74 -28.92 -2.11
N VAL A 216 -6.41 -27.77 -2.09
CA VAL A 216 -7.84 -27.67 -2.46
C VAL A 216 -8.06 -28.08 -3.93
N GLU A 217 -7.20 -27.65 -4.85
CA GLU A 217 -7.33 -28.02 -6.26
C GLU A 217 -7.10 -29.52 -6.48
N VAL A 218 -6.14 -30.14 -5.79
CA VAL A 218 -5.90 -31.59 -5.84
C VAL A 218 -7.13 -32.36 -5.36
N VAL A 219 -7.68 -32.00 -4.19
CA VAL A 219 -8.89 -32.66 -3.66
C VAL A 219 -10.05 -32.50 -4.64
N SER A 220 -10.28 -31.28 -5.16
CA SER A 220 -11.34 -31.05 -6.13
C SER A 220 -11.15 -31.83 -7.43
N ALA A 221 -9.91 -32.02 -7.90
CA ALA A 221 -9.62 -32.81 -9.09
C ALA A 221 -9.89 -34.30 -8.87
N LEU A 222 -9.53 -34.83 -7.70
CA LEU A 222 -9.82 -36.21 -7.30
C LEU A 222 -11.33 -36.48 -7.20
N GLU A 223 -12.09 -35.59 -6.56
CA GLU A 223 -13.55 -35.69 -6.49
C GLU A 223 -14.21 -35.67 -7.88
N GLN A 224 -13.76 -34.77 -8.75
CA GLN A 224 -14.24 -34.71 -10.12
C GLN A 224 -13.90 -35.99 -10.88
N ALA A 225 -12.69 -36.52 -10.72
CA ALA A 225 -12.29 -37.78 -11.33
C ALA A 225 -13.15 -38.94 -10.80
N ALA A 226 -13.46 -38.99 -9.50
CA ALA A 226 -14.32 -40.02 -8.92
C ALA A 226 -15.71 -40.05 -9.57
N GLY A 227 -16.27 -38.88 -9.92
CA GLY A 227 -17.55 -38.74 -10.61
C GLY A 227 -17.56 -39.11 -12.10
N LEU A 228 -16.39 -39.34 -12.73
CA LEU A 228 -16.32 -39.69 -14.16
C LEU A 228 -16.58 -41.18 -14.40
N LYS A 229 -17.20 -41.50 -15.53
CA LYS A 229 -17.67 -42.86 -15.85
C LYS A 229 -16.56 -43.81 -16.32
N THR A 230 -15.55 -43.31 -17.03
CA THR A 230 -14.55 -44.15 -17.70
C THR A 230 -13.16 -43.97 -17.10
N PRO A 231 -12.37 -45.06 -16.96
CA PRO A 231 -10.99 -44.97 -16.46
C PRO A 231 -10.12 -43.99 -17.25
N ALA A 232 -10.29 -43.93 -18.58
CA ALA A 232 -9.58 -42.99 -19.44
C ALA A 232 -9.90 -41.53 -19.11
N ALA A 233 -11.17 -41.20 -18.82
CA ALA A 233 -11.56 -39.85 -18.42
C ALA A 233 -11.01 -39.50 -17.03
N LYS A 234 -11.04 -40.45 -16.08
CA LYS A 234 -10.43 -40.28 -14.75
C LYS A 234 -8.95 -39.97 -14.85
N ARG A 235 -8.19 -40.79 -15.60
CA ARG A 235 -6.76 -40.60 -15.83
C ARG A 235 -6.47 -39.23 -16.43
N ARG A 236 -7.18 -38.84 -17.51
CA ARG A 236 -6.96 -37.54 -18.15
C ARG A 236 -7.18 -36.38 -17.18
N ARG A 237 -8.16 -36.48 -16.27
CA ARG A 237 -8.43 -35.43 -15.28
C ARG A 237 -7.31 -35.34 -14.24
N ILE A 238 -6.87 -36.47 -13.70
CA ILE A 238 -5.80 -36.52 -12.69
C ILE A 238 -4.46 -36.09 -13.30
N GLN A 239 -4.13 -36.57 -14.50
CA GLN A 239 -2.91 -36.15 -15.21
C GLN A 239 -2.91 -34.63 -15.47
N SER A 240 -4.04 -34.08 -15.92
CA SER A 240 -4.17 -32.63 -16.12
C SER A 240 -3.99 -31.84 -14.81
N ALA A 241 -4.36 -32.41 -13.66
CA ALA A 241 -4.13 -31.77 -12.37
C ALA A 241 -2.65 -31.86 -11.95
N LEU A 242 -2.01 -32.99 -12.21
CA LEU A 242 -0.58 -33.19 -11.93
C LEU A 242 0.31 -32.27 -12.78
N ASP A 243 -0.02 -32.14 -14.06
CA ASP A 243 0.69 -31.25 -14.98
C ASP A 243 0.52 -29.78 -14.57
N ALA A 244 -0.66 -29.40 -14.04
CA ALA A 244 -0.90 -28.06 -13.52
C ALA A 244 -0.13 -27.78 -12.22
N LEU A 245 -0.05 -28.76 -11.32
CA LEU A 245 0.69 -28.65 -10.05
C LEU A 245 2.19 -28.45 -10.31
N ARG A 246 2.77 -29.27 -11.20
CA ARG A 246 4.20 -29.21 -11.58
C ARG A 246 4.58 -27.95 -12.35
N ALA A 247 3.61 -27.21 -12.87
CA ALA A 247 3.83 -25.95 -13.58
C ALA A 247 3.68 -24.71 -12.67
N ASP A 248 3.33 -24.90 -11.39
CA ASP A 248 3.14 -23.82 -10.42
C ASP A 248 4.49 -23.31 -9.87
N GLU A 249 4.52 -22.09 -9.33
CA GLU A 249 5.73 -21.44 -8.79
C GLU A 249 6.04 -21.85 -7.35
N VAL A 250 5.29 -22.80 -6.79
CA VAL A 250 5.46 -23.27 -5.41
C VAL A 250 6.62 -24.29 -5.35
N PRO A 251 7.54 -24.17 -4.37
CA PRO A 251 8.64 -25.12 -4.21
C PRO A 251 8.17 -26.58 -4.16
N ASP A 252 8.87 -27.45 -4.90
CA ASP A 252 8.57 -28.89 -5.00
C ASP A 252 8.45 -29.54 -3.62
N GLU A 253 9.23 -29.09 -2.63
CA GLU A 253 9.18 -29.62 -1.27
C GLU A 253 7.83 -29.47 -0.58
N LEU A 254 7.11 -28.41 -0.90
CA LEU A 254 5.84 -28.09 -0.30
C LEU A 254 4.67 -28.74 -1.04
N GLN A 255 4.90 -29.18 -2.27
CA GLN A 255 3.94 -29.87 -3.11
C GLN A 255 4.08 -31.40 -3.11
N ARG A 256 5.11 -31.96 -2.45
CA ARG A 256 5.40 -33.41 -2.51
C ARG A 256 4.20 -34.27 -2.15
N GLN A 257 3.45 -33.89 -1.11
CA GLN A 257 2.31 -34.65 -0.65
C GLN A 257 1.16 -34.66 -1.67
N GLN A 258 0.93 -33.53 -2.33
CA GLN A 258 -0.10 -33.34 -3.34
C GLN A 258 0.25 -34.11 -4.62
N VAL A 259 1.52 -34.06 -5.05
CA VAL A 259 2.05 -34.88 -6.15
C VAL A 259 1.82 -36.36 -5.85
N GLU A 260 2.21 -36.81 -4.65
CA GLU A 260 2.09 -38.20 -4.23
C GLU A 260 0.63 -38.69 -4.26
N TRP A 261 -0.34 -37.86 -3.82
CA TRP A 261 -1.76 -38.20 -3.88
C TRP A 261 -2.26 -38.40 -5.31
N LEU A 262 -1.88 -37.53 -6.26
CA LEU A 262 -2.28 -37.66 -7.66
C LEU A 262 -1.60 -38.86 -8.34
N GLU A 263 -0.32 -39.09 -8.06
CA GLU A 263 0.42 -40.23 -8.59
C GLU A 263 -0.10 -41.56 -8.02
N ALA A 264 -0.45 -41.61 -6.73
CA ALA A 264 -1.13 -42.76 -6.13
C ALA A 264 -2.47 -43.04 -6.83
N ALA A 265 -3.29 -42.01 -7.06
CA ALA A 265 -4.56 -42.18 -7.75
C ALA A 265 -4.41 -42.64 -9.21
N LEU A 266 -3.32 -42.24 -9.91
CA LEU A 266 -2.99 -42.77 -11.23
C LEU A 266 -2.58 -44.24 -11.17
N ARG A 267 -1.74 -44.62 -10.19
CA ARG A 267 -1.34 -46.02 -9.98
C ARG A 267 -2.55 -46.92 -9.72
N ASP A 268 -3.51 -46.47 -8.92
CA ASP A 268 -4.74 -47.23 -8.63
C ASP A 268 -5.61 -47.44 -9.87
N LEU A 269 -5.60 -46.50 -10.82
CA LEU A 269 -6.28 -46.66 -12.11
C LEU A 269 -5.54 -47.60 -13.07
N ASP A 270 -4.24 -47.79 -12.86
CA ASP A 270 -3.35 -48.62 -13.68
C ASP A 270 -3.24 -50.05 -13.16
N ALA A 271 -3.58 -50.25 -11.89
CA ALA A 271 -3.65 -51.56 -11.28
C ALA A 271 -4.59 -52.46 -12.10
N PRO A 272 -4.18 -53.68 -12.45
CA PRO A 272 -5.06 -54.63 -13.11
C PRO A 272 -6.29 -54.82 -12.21
N ARG A 273 -7.50 -54.72 -12.79
CA ARG A 273 -8.70 -55.15 -12.08
C ARG A 273 -8.48 -56.61 -11.71
N GLU A 274 -8.24 -56.90 -10.44
CA GLU A 274 -8.25 -58.26 -9.95
C GLU A 274 -9.54 -58.90 -10.46
N ALA A 275 -9.39 -59.96 -11.26
CA ALA A 275 -10.52 -60.73 -11.71
C ALA A 275 -11.24 -61.18 -10.45
N GLU A 276 -12.49 -60.73 -10.26
CA GLU A 276 -13.32 -61.23 -9.17
C GLU A 276 -13.25 -62.76 -9.22
N PRO A 277 -12.87 -63.44 -8.12
CA PRO A 277 -12.93 -64.88 -8.07
C PRO A 277 -14.41 -65.28 -8.11
N GLY A 278 -14.87 -65.60 -9.32
CA GLY A 278 -16.18 -66.08 -9.76
C GLY A 278 -17.33 -66.16 -8.77
N ALA A 279 -18.44 -65.49 -9.12
CA ALA A 279 -19.81 -66.00 -9.01
C ALA A 279 -20.75 -65.22 -9.94
#